data_AF-A0A943B5Y3-F1
#
_entry.id   AF-A0A943B5Y3-F1
#
_cell.length_a   1.000
_cell.length_b   1.000
_cell.length_c   1.000
_cell.angle_alpha   90.00
_cell.angle_beta   90.00
_cell.angle_gamma   90.00
#
_symmetry.space_group_name_H-M   'P 1'
#
loop_
_entity.id
_entity.type
_entity.pdbx_description
1 polymer ?
#
loop_
_entity_poly.entity_id
_entity_poly.type
_entity_poly.pdbx_seq_one_letter_code
_entity_poly.pdbx_strand_id
1 'polypeptide(L)'
;MEYKFTFEGREYKLNEENLDYFVNDEENPIKNINLDKVLEIMANSDEVDFAKEYFDMPCGECKEGVSEKKKFFAFLGYNFYIYTKNGEFVISSIDKEYEGLSFNRLQKAGKVDNSYIVLVNVCKHCGSYSVEIEEFEI
;
A
#
# COMPACT_ATOMS: atom_id res chain seq x y z
N MET A 1 -6.77 5.11 12.39
CA MET A 1 -7.19 5.81 11.15
C MET A 1 -8.17 4.92 10.36
N GLU A 2 -8.91 5.46 9.39
CA GLU A 2 -9.76 4.65 8.48
C GLU A 2 -9.66 5.20 7.04
N TYR A 3 -9.47 4.31 6.06
CA TYR A 3 -9.58 4.62 4.63
C TYR A 3 -10.77 3.87 4.00
N LYS A 4 -11.50 4.51 3.09
CA LYS A 4 -12.66 3.91 2.40
C LYS A 4 -12.53 4.05 0.89
N PHE A 5 -12.95 3.03 0.18
CA PHE A 5 -13.10 3.08 -1.27
C PHE A 5 -14.25 2.19 -1.72
N THR A 6 -14.75 2.45 -2.92
CA THR A 6 -15.79 1.62 -3.56
C THR A 6 -15.19 0.91 -4.75
N PHE A 7 -15.40 -0.40 -4.84
CA PHE A 7 -14.98 -1.21 -5.98
C PHE A 7 -16.15 -2.09 -6.43
N GLU A 8 -16.52 -2.02 -7.71
CA GLU A 8 -17.66 -2.75 -8.29
C GLU A 8 -18.97 -2.62 -7.48
N GLY A 9 -19.23 -1.43 -6.92
CA GLY A 9 -20.44 -1.13 -6.14
C GLY A 9 -20.41 -1.63 -4.69
N ARG A 10 -19.31 -2.23 -4.22
CA ARG A 10 -19.09 -2.60 -2.82
C ARG A 10 -18.16 -1.59 -2.14
N GLU A 11 -18.56 -1.12 -0.96
CA GLU A 11 -17.69 -0.32 -0.08
C GLU A 11 -16.72 -1.25 0.68
N TYR A 12 -15.46 -0.85 0.69
CA TYR A 12 -14.39 -1.44 1.49
C TYR A 12 -13.90 -0.40 2.50
N LYS A 13 -13.51 -0.86 3.69
CA LYS A 13 -12.98 -0.05 4.78
C LYS A 13 -11.68 -0.67 5.23
N LEU A 14 -10.60 0.11 5.32
CA LEU A 14 -9.29 -0.33 5.80
C LEU A 14 -9.01 0.38 7.11
N ASN A 15 -8.85 -0.39 8.19
CA ASN A 15 -8.51 0.09 9.53
C ASN A 15 -7.77 -1.02 10.31
N GLU A 16 -7.47 -0.83 11.59
CA GLU A 16 -6.77 -1.86 12.38
C GLU A 16 -7.59 -3.15 12.59
N GLU A 17 -8.93 -3.09 12.56
CA GLU A 17 -9.79 -4.25 12.88
C GLU A 17 -9.75 -5.34 11.81
N ASN A 18 -9.48 -4.98 10.56
CA ASN A 18 -9.41 -5.90 9.43
C ASN A 18 -8.02 -5.96 8.78
N LEU A 19 -7.00 -5.47 9.48
CA LEU A 19 -5.61 -5.66 9.08
C LEU A 19 -5.18 -7.10 9.35
N ASP A 20 -4.68 -7.77 8.31
CA ASP A 20 -4.01 -9.06 8.41
C ASP A 20 -2.59 -8.85 8.99
N TYR A 21 -1.77 -8.06 8.28
CA TYR A 21 -0.45 -7.65 8.75
C TYR A 21 0.03 -6.35 8.11
N PHE A 22 0.97 -5.70 8.79
CA PHE A 22 1.72 -4.54 8.33
C PHE A 22 3.22 -4.84 8.43
N VAL A 23 3.95 -4.76 7.33
CA VAL A 23 5.41 -4.91 7.28
C VAL A 23 6.02 -3.59 6.82
N ASN A 24 6.92 -3.05 7.64
CA ASN A 24 7.79 -1.94 7.29
C ASN A 24 9.19 -2.53 7.14
N ASP A 25 9.68 -2.59 5.90
CA ASP A 25 10.94 -3.17 5.43
C ASP A 25 11.83 -3.80 6.53
N GLU A 26 12.01 -5.12 6.47
CA GLU A 26 12.68 -5.85 7.56
C GLU A 26 14.17 -5.51 7.72
N GLU A 27 14.84 -5.07 6.64
CA GLU A 27 16.28 -4.78 6.65
C GLU A 27 16.56 -3.30 6.94
N ASN A 28 15.84 -2.40 6.28
CA ASN A 28 15.98 -0.95 6.30
C ASN A 28 14.64 -0.26 6.64
N PRO A 29 14.08 -0.45 7.85
CA PRO A 29 12.78 0.09 8.22
C PRO A 29 12.77 1.63 8.28
N ILE A 30 11.66 2.22 7.85
CA ILE A 30 11.45 3.68 7.87
C ILE A 30 10.95 4.11 9.25
N LYS A 31 11.62 5.08 9.88
CA LYS A 31 11.43 5.39 11.32
C LYS A 31 10.07 6.01 11.68
N ASN A 32 9.52 6.86 10.81
CA ASN A 32 8.35 7.69 11.06
C ASN A 32 7.13 7.29 10.21
N ILE A 33 7.04 6.01 9.82
CA ILE A 33 5.88 5.45 9.13
C ILE A 33 5.28 4.30 9.93
N ASN A 34 3.95 4.22 9.89
CA ASN A 34 3.16 3.15 10.47
C ASN A 34 1.88 2.99 9.63
N LEU A 35 1.01 2.05 10.00
CA LEU A 35 -0.27 1.84 9.32
C LEU A 35 -1.09 3.13 9.21
N ASP A 36 -1.26 3.85 10.33
CA ASP A 36 -2.03 5.10 10.35
C ASP A 36 -1.51 6.11 9.34
N LYS A 37 -0.18 6.21 9.19
CA LYS A 37 0.44 7.12 8.22
C LYS A 37 0.19 6.69 6.78
N VAL A 38 0.23 5.39 6.47
CA VAL A 38 -0.11 4.87 5.14
C VAL A 38 -1.56 5.16 4.80
N LEU A 39 -2.48 4.90 5.73
CA LEU A 39 -3.91 5.19 5.54
C LEU A 39 -4.18 6.69 5.41
N GLU A 40 -3.44 7.54 6.14
CA GLU A 40 -3.49 8.99 6.01
C GLU A 40 -3.07 9.45 4.61
N ILE A 41 -1.95 8.94 4.08
CA ILE A 41 -1.46 9.26 2.73
C ILE A 41 -2.53 8.91 1.70
N MET A 42 -3.10 7.70 1.77
CA MET A 42 -4.16 7.27 0.86
C MET A 42 -5.41 8.13 0.98
N ALA A 43 -5.83 8.50 2.19
CA ALA A 43 -7.02 9.32 2.42
C ALA A 43 -6.88 10.76 1.90
N ASN A 44 -5.65 11.27 1.75
CA ASN A 44 -5.36 12.61 1.27
C ASN A 44 -5.07 12.68 -0.24
N SER A 45 -5.11 11.54 -0.93
CA SER A 45 -4.83 11.43 -2.35
C SER A 45 -6.10 11.19 -3.16
N ASP A 46 -6.19 11.81 -4.33
CA ASP A 46 -7.22 11.55 -5.34
C ASP A 46 -6.73 10.50 -6.39
N GLU A 47 -5.51 9.96 -6.23
CA GLU A 47 -4.87 9.01 -7.17
C GLU A 47 -5.03 7.53 -6.78
N VAL A 48 -5.69 7.23 -5.67
CA VAL A 48 -5.88 5.85 -5.21
C VAL A 48 -6.92 5.15 -6.08
N ASP A 49 -6.47 4.18 -6.88
CA ASP A 49 -7.31 3.40 -7.78
C ASP A 49 -6.97 1.90 -7.69
N PHE A 50 -7.74 1.18 -6.87
CA PHE A 50 -7.55 -0.25 -6.66
C PHE A 50 -7.93 -1.04 -7.92
N ALA A 51 -7.03 -1.92 -8.36
CA ALA A 51 -7.24 -2.82 -9.48
C ALA A 51 -7.37 -4.27 -9.01
N LYS A 52 -8.00 -5.13 -9.82
CA LYS A 52 -8.01 -6.58 -9.53
C LYS A 52 -6.62 -7.15 -9.72
N GLU A 53 -6.15 -7.88 -8.73
CA GLU A 53 -4.94 -8.69 -8.78
C GLU A 53 -5.24 -10.16 -8.47
N TYR A 54 -4.35 -11.05 -8.91
CA TYR A 54 -4.49 -12.49 -8.72
C TYR A 54 -3.22 -13.06 -8.12
N PHE A 55 -3.34 -13.64 -6.92
CA PHE A 55 -2.25 -14.30 -6.21
C PHE A 55 -2.45 -15.81 -6.21
N ASP A 56 -1.38 -16.58 -6.09
CA ASP A 56 -1.41 -18.04 -5.95
C ASP A 56 -1.70 -18.50 -4.51
N MET A 57 -1.67 -17.57 -3.56
CA MET A 57 -2.06 -17.79 -2.16
C MET A 57 -3.48 -17.23 -1.87
N PRO A 58 -4.30 -17.97 -1.09
CA PRO A 58 -5.61 -17.50 -0.66
C PRO A 58 -5.49 -16.43 0.42
N CYS A 59 -6.56 -15.67 0.61
CA CYS A 59 -6.71 -14.83 1.80
C CYS A 59 -6.64 -15.70 3.07
N GLY A 60 -5.74 -15.35 3.99
CA GLY A 60 -5.51 -16.08 5.25
C GLY A 60 -6.75 -16.18 6.12
N GLU A 61 -7.57 -15.11 6.12
CA GLU A 61 -8.80 -15.00 6.91
C GLU A 61 -9.95 -15.85 6.37
N CYS A 62 -10.44 -15.55 5.16
CA CYS A 62 -11.67 -16.17 4.65
C CYS A 62 -11.43 -17.46 3.86
N LYS A 63 -10.22 -17.67 3.32
CA LYS A 63 -9.85 -18.84 2.50
C LYS A 63 -10.82 -19.13 1.35
N GLU A 64 -11.51 -18.11 0.86
CA GLU A 64 -12.46 -18.21 -0.26
C GLU A 64 -11.80 -18.87 -1.47
N GLY A 65 -12.47 -19.85 -2.08
CA GLY A 65 -11.95 -20.56 -3.25
C GLY A 65 -11.07 -21.77 -2.97
N VAL A 66 -10.61 -21.97 -1.72
CA VAL A 66 -9.77 -23.12 -1.36
C VAL A 66 -10.56 -24.42 -1.46
N SER A 67 -11.80 -24.44 -0.99
CA SER A 67 -12.67 -25.64 -1.04
C SER A 67 -12.99 -26.06 -2.48
N GLU A 68 -13.07 -25.06 -3.38
CA GLU A 68 -13.27 -25.18 -4.81
C GLU A 68 -11.98 -25.52 -5.57
N LYS A 69 -10.84 -25.67 -4.87
CA LYS A 69 -9.52 -25.96 -5.44
C LYS A 69 -9.08 -24.93 -6.49
N LYS A 70 -9.44 -23.65 -6.29
CA LYS A 70 -8.93 -22.56 -7.12
C LYS A 70 -7.40 -22.49 -6.97
N LYS A 71 -6.72 -22.14 -8.06
CA LYS A 71 -5.27 -21.93 -8.09
C LYS A 71 -4.86 -20.47 -7.95
N PHE A 72 -5.80 -19.56 -8.23
CA PHE A 72 -5.59 -18.12 -8.19
C PHE A 72 -6.75 -17.48 -7.44
N PHE A 73 -6.42 -16.52 -6.58
CA PHE A 73 -7.33 -15.87 -5.66
C PHE A 73 -7.35 -14.38 -5.97
N ALA A 74 -8.55 -13.81 -6.05
CA ALA A 74 -8.74 -12.43 -6.46
C ALA A 74 -8.61 -11.48 -5.27
N PHE A 75 -7.75 -10.48 -5.42
CA PHE A 75 -7.53 -9.38 -4.50
C PHE A 75 -7.75 -8.05 -5.24
N LEU A 76 -7.79 -6.97 -4.47
CA LEU A 76 -7.72 -5.61 -4.97
C LEU A 76 -6.37 -5.05 -4.54
N GLY A 77 -5.49 -4.78 -5.50
CA GLY A 77 -4.15 -4.26 -5.29
C GLY A 77 -4.06 -2.78 -5.63
N TYR A 78 -3.28 -2.05 -4.84
CA TYR A 78 -2.86 -0.69 -5.16
C TYR A 78 -1.45 -0.47 -4.62
N ASN A 79 -0.56 0.03 -5.48
CA ASN A 79 0.83 0.23 -5.15
C ASN A 79 1.23 1.67 -5.43
N PHE A 80 2.03 2.25 -4.53
CA PHE A 80 2.58 3.59 -4.69
C PHE A 80 3.98 3.66 -4.08
N TYR A 81 4.73 4.71 -4.41
CA TYR A 81 6.07 4.90 -3.87
C TYR A 81 6.08 5.85 -2.70
N ILE A 82 6.98 5.62 -1.77
CA ILE A 82 7.37 6.59 -0.76
C ILE A 82 8.86 6.88 -0.86
N TYR A 83 9.22 8.13 -0.64
CA TYR A 83 10.58 8.62 -0.73
C TYR A 83 11.04 9.08 0.64
N THR A 84 12.27 8.71 0.98
CA THR A 84 12.81 8.92 2.31
C THR A 84 14.08 9.75 2.27
N LYS A 85 14.42 10.32 3.42
CA LYS A 85 15.69 10.99 3.68
C LYS A 85 16.24 10.48 5.00
N ASN A 86 17.45 9.92 5.02
CA ASN A 86 18.08 9.40 6.24
C ASN A 86 17.20 8.38 7.01
N GLY A 87 16.43 7.57 6.28
CA GLY A 87 15.52 6.56 6.85
C GLY A 87 14.20 7.12 7.41
N GLU A 88 13.83 8.35 7.07
CA GLU A 88 12.54 8.96 7.42
C GLU A 88 11.73 9.27 6.17
N PHE A 89 10.43 8.95 6.19
CA PHE A 89 9.45 9.34 5.19
C PHE A 89 9.45 10.85 4.97
N VAL A 90 9.49 11.26 3.70
CA VAL A 90 9.44 12.66 3.28
C VAL A 90 8.19 12.94 2.46
N ILE A 91 7.94 12.17 1.40
CA ILE A 91 6.83 12.38 0.46
C ILE A 91 6.51 11.08 -0.27
N SER A 92 5.26 10.88 -0.66
CA SER A 92 4.80 9.78 -1.50
C SER A 92 4.58 10.21 -2.96
N SER A 93 4.55 9.25 -3.87
CA SER A 93 4.25 9.52 -5.28
C SER A 93 2.81 9.94 -5.54
N ILE A 94 1.94 9.86 -4.53
CA ILE A 94 0.49 10.11 -4.62
C ILE A 94 0.08 11.33 -3.79
N ASP A 95 1.04 12.00 -3.14
CA ASP A 95 0.82 13.28 -2.48
C ASP A 95 0.60 14.38 -3.51
N LYS A 96 -0.34 15.30 -3.24
CA LYS A 96 -0.57 16.48 -4.10
C LYS A 96 0.69 17.32 -4.29
N GLU A 97 1.54 17.38 -3.26
CA GLU A 97 2.82 18.09 -3.31
C GLU A 97 3.86 17.44 -4.24
N TYR A 98 3.64 16.18 -4.62
CA TYR A 98 4.48 15.45 -5.58
C TYR A 98 4.13 15.75 -7.04
N GLU A 99 2.96 16.36 -7.30
CA GLU A 99 2.52 16.64 -8.68
C GLU A 99 3.55 17.47 -9.45
N GLY A 100 4.00 16.96 -10.60
CA GLY A 100 5.05 17.60 -11.41
C GLY A 100 6.49 17.43 -10.90
N LEU A 101 6.69 16.72 -9.78
CA LEU A 101 8.01 16.29 -9.30
C LEU A 101 8.39 14.92 -9.90
N SER A 102 9.60 14.48 -9.57
CA SER A 102 10.05 13.11 -9.78
C SER A 102 11.10 12.76 -8.73
N PHE A 103 11.26 11.47 -8.43
CA PHE A 103 12.33 10.99 -7.54
C PHE A 103 13.70 11.58 -7.93
N ASN A 104 14.07 11.49 -9.21
CA ASN A 104 15.32 12.05 -9.73
C ASN A 104 15.49 13.56 -9.48
N ARG A 105 14.41 14.34 -9.55
CA ARG A 105 14.45 15.79 -9.26
C ARG A 105 14.64 16.04 -7.76
N LEU A 106 13.93 15.29 -6.91
CA LEU A 106 14.04 15.37 -5.45
C LEU A 106 15.43 14.96 -4.97
N GLN A 107 15.96 13.87 -5.51
CA GLN A 107 17.28 13.34 -5.15
C GLN A 107 18.40 14.31 -5.56
N LYS A 108 18.36 14.86 -6.78
CA LYS A 108 19.32 15.90 -7.22
C LYS A 108 19.25 17.18 -6.38
N ALA A 109 18.08 17.50 -5.84
CA ALA A 109 17.90 18.60 -4.90
C ALA A 109 18.30 18.25 -3.45
N GLY A 110 18.73 17.02 -3.18
CA GLY A 110 19.12 16.53 -1.85
C GLY A 110 17.95 16.33 -0.88
N LYS A 111 16.70 16.36 -1.36
CA LYS A 111 15.49 16.25 -0.53
C LYS A 111 15.18 14.82 -0.09
N VAL A 112 15.57 13.84 -0.90
CA VAL A 112 15.40 12.41 -0.65
C VAL A 112 16.69 11.70 -1.01
N ASP A 113 16.95 10.53 -0.42
CA ASP A 113 18.08 9.68 -0.74
C ASP A 113 17.70 8.22 -1.01
N ASN A 114 16.49 7.79 -0.65
CA ASN A 114 16.02 6.44 -0.92
C ASN A 114 14.53 6.38 -1.30
N SER A 115 14.09 5.23 -1.81
CA SER A 115 12.73 4.95 -2.25
C SER A 115 12.27 3.56 -1.82
N TYR A 116 10.97 3.46 -1.57
CA TYR A 116 10.30 2.22 -1.19
C TYR A 116 9.00 2.12 -1.98
N ILE A 117 8.57 0.89 -2.25
CA ILE A 117 7.23 0.60 -2.76
C ILE A 117 6.33 0.21 -1.59
N VAL A 118 5.12 0.75 -1.56
CA VAL A 118 4.06 0.37 -0.64
C VAL A 118 3.06 -0.47 -1.42
N LEU A 119 2.86 -1.71 -0.98
CA LEU A 119 1.95 -2.69 -1.55
C LEU A 119 0.73 -2.80 -0.65
N VAL A 120 -0.46 -2.45 -1.15
CA VAL A 120 -1.71 -2.57 -0.39
C VAL A 120 -2.61 -3.60 -1.06
N ASN A 121 -2.82 -4.73 -0.38
CA ASN A 121 -3.56 -5.87 -0.91
C ASN A 121 -4.83 -6.10 -0.10
N VAL A 122 -6.01 -5.97 -0.72
CA VAL A 122 -7.31 -6.14 -0.07
C VAL A 122 -8.00 -7.38 -0.60
N CYS A 123 -8.41 -8.29 0.27
CA CYS A 123 -9.23 -9.43 -0.11
C CYS A 123 -10.56 -8.95 -0.69
N LYS A 124 -10.83 -9.29 -1.95
CA LYS A 124 -12.07 -8.90 -2.63
C LYS A 124 -13.33 -9.41 -1.91
N HIS A 125 -13.20 -10.50 -1.14
CA HIS A 125 -14.33 -11.22 -0.54
C HIS A 125 -14.65 -10.79 0.90
N CYS A 126 -13.69 -10.79 1.81
CA CYS A 126 -13.93 -10.39 3.21
C CYS A 126 -13.48 -8.97 3.55
N GLY A 127 -12.66 -8.33 2.70
CA GLY A 127 -12.10 -7.01 2.98
C GLY A 127 -10.93 -7.00 3.95
N SER A 128 -10.45 -8.16 4.43
CA SER A 128 -9.15 -8.25 5.11
C SER A 128 -8.05 -7.73 4.20
N TYR A 129 -7.06 -7.03 4.73
CA TYR A 129 -5.99 -6.45 3.91
C TYR A 129 -4.62 -6.52 4.57
N SER A 130 -3.58 -6.41 3.75
CA SER A 130 -2.20 -6.25 4.20
C SER A 130 -1.57 -5.01 3.60
N VAL A 131 -0.52 -4.54 4.28
CA VAL A 131 0.36 -3.46 3.80
C VAL A 131 1.80 -3.93 3.95
N GLU A 132 2.54 -3.89 2.86
CA GLU A 132 3.97 -4.21 2.83
C GLU A 132 4.73 -3.03 2.28
N ILE A 133 5.83 -2.67 2.93
CA ILE A 133 6.76 -1.63 2.48
C ILE A 133 8.09 -2.31 2.23
N GLU A 134 8.56 -2.25 0.99
CA GLU A 134 9.82 -2.84 0.56
C GLU A 134 10.72 -1.77 -0.06
N GLU A 135 12.01 -1.78 0.28
CA GLU A 135 13.01 -0.94 -0.36
C GLU A 135 13.02 -1.22 -1.87
N PHE A 136 12.96 -0.15 -2.66
CA PHE A 136 12.88 -0.25 -4.10
C PHE A 136 13.78 0.79 -4.75
N GLU A 137 14.85 0.35 -5.40
CA GLU A 137 15.71 1.24 -6.18
C GLU A 137 15.03 1.61 -7.52
N ILE A 138 14.78 2.91 -7.72
CA ILE A 138 14.18 3.49 -8.95
C ILE A 138 15.24 3.91 -9.96
#